data_AF-A0A950V0B8-F1
#
_entry.id   AF-A0A950V0B8-F1
#
_cell.length_a   1.000
_cell.length_b   1.000
_cell.length_c   1.000
_cell.angle_alpha   90.00
_cell.angle_beta   90.00
_cell.angle_gamma   90.00
#
_symmetry.space_group_name_H-M   'P 1'
#
loop_
_entity.id
_entity.type
_entity.pdbx_description
1 polymer ?
#
loop_
_entity_poly.entity_id
_entity_poly.type
_entity_poly.pdbx_seq_one_letter_code
_entity_poly.pdbx_strand_id
1 'polypeptide(L)'
;MHFLRLLLIVAAALPLGACFTSAEQIAANDDAACRSAALKPGTPAYVQCLDDKRRMRLSQEAATQQQMWAMEQSNRQMMQMNTQMMMRH
;
A
#
# COMPACT_ATOMS: atom_id res chain seq x y z
N MET A 1 -9.66 -13.85 35.12
CA MET A 1 -10.52 -14.40 34.04
C MET A 1 -11.14 -13.32 33.14
N HIS A 2 -11.60 -12.16 33.65
CA HIS A 2 -12.16 -11.10 32.80
C HIS A 2 -11.12 -10.35 31.96
N PHE A 3 -9.93 -10.07 32.49
CA PHE A 3 -8.85 -9.40 31.77
C PHE A 3 -8.38 -10.17 30.52
N LEU A 4 -8.31 -11.50 30.60
CA LEU A 4 -7.90 -12.36 29.49
C LEU A 4 -8.94 -12.35 28.34
N ARG A 5 -10.23 -12.31 28.70
CA ARG A 5 -11.33 -12.17 27.72
C ARG A 5 -11.30 -10.80 27.04
N LEU A 6 -11.04 -9.73 27.80
CA LEU A 6 -10.90 -8.38 27.23
C LEU A 6 -9.72 -8.28 26.26
N LEU A 7 -8.57 -8.88 26.60
CA LEU A 7 -7.40 -8.94 25.72
C LEU A 7 -7.68 -9.67 24.40
N LEU A 8 -8.43 -10.78 24.45
CA LEU A 8 -8.79 -11.53 23.23
C LEU A 8 -9.72 -10.74 22.31
N ILE A 9 -10.65 -9.95 22.87
CA ILE A 9 -11.56 -9.11 22.10
C ILE A 9 -10.80 -7.98 21.40
N VAL A 10 -9.88 -7.33 22.12
CA VAL A 10 -9.05 -6.25 21.55
C VAL A 10 -8.10 -6.79 20.46
N ALA A 11 -7.48 -7.96 20.70
CA ALA A 11 -6.61 -8.64 19.74
C ALA A 11 -7.33 -9.00 18.43
N ALA A 12 -8.62 -9.37 18.50
CA ALA A 12 -9.42 -9.69 17.31
C ALA A 12 -9.91 -8.44 16.55
N ALA A 13 -9.97 -7.27 17.19
CA ALA A 13 -10.41 -6.02 16.56
C ALA A 13 -9.28 -5.24 15.87
N LEU A 14 -8.03 -5.40 16.32
CA LEU A 14 -6.83 -4.76 15.76
C LEU A 14 -6.59 -5.02 14.26
N PRO A 15 -6.82 -6.23 13.70
CA PRO A 15 -6.60 -6.50 12.28
C PRO A 15 -7.54 -5.70 11.36
N LEU A 16 -8.73 -5.34 11.84
CA LEU A 16 -9.75 -4.64 11.04
C LEU A 16 -9.44 -3.14 10.91
N GLY A 17 -8.72 -2.54 11.86
CA GLY A 17 -8.36 -1.12 11.84
C GLY A 17 -7.18 -0.78 10.91
N ALA A 18 -6.35 -1.76 10.55
CA ALA A 18 -5.14 -1.54 9.75
C ALA A 18 -5.39 -1.48 8.23
N CYS A 19 -6.59 -1.87 7.77
CA CYS A 19 -6.96 -1.81 6.35
C CYS A 19 -7.53 -0.44 5.91
N PHE A 20 -7.77 0.48 6.85
CA PHE A 20 -8.35 1.79 6.56
C PHE A 20 -7.32 2.88 6.81
N THR A 21 -6.32 2.98 5.93
CA THR A 21 -5.64 4.27 5.76
C THR A 21 -6.70 5.23 5.21
N SER A 22 -7.20 6.13 6.05
CA SER A 22 -8.25 7.06 5.68
C SER A 22 -7.69 8.09 4.68
N ALA A 23 -8.54 8.62 3.81
CA ALA A 23 -8.16 9.71 2.91
C ALA A 23 -7.55 10.91 3.66
N GLU A 24 -7.95 11.10 4.92
CA GLU A 24 -7.45 12.13 5.82
C GLU A 24 -6.01 11.85 6.30
N GLN A 25 -5.67 10.60 6.61
CA GLN A 25 -4.29 10.20 6.93
C GLN A 25 -3.36 10.37 5.73
N ILE A 26 -3.85 10.11 4.52
CA ILE A 26 -3.06 10.33 3.30
C ILE A 26 -2.84 11.82 3.06
N ALA A 27 -3.88 12.63 3.18
CA ALA A 27 -3.77 14.07 3.05
C ALA A 27 -2.80 14.65 4.09
N ALA A 28 -2.85 14.19 5.33
CA ALA A 28 -1.93 14.59 6.39
C ALA A 28 -0.47 14.19 6.11
N ASN A 29 -0.25 13.01 5.53
CA ASN A 29 1.08 12.55 5.13
C ASN A 29 1.65 13.37 3.97
N ASP A 30 0.83 13.67 2.95
CA ASP A 30 1.21 14.52 1.82
C ASP A 30 1.54 15.94 2.31
N ASP A 31 0.72 16.50 3.22
CA ASP A 31 0.95 17.79 3.89
C ASP A 31 2.28 17.80 4.66
N ALA A 32 2.54 16.75 5.46
CA ALA A 32 3.76 16.63 6.24
C ALA A 32 5.01 16.55 5.34
N ALA A 33 4.92 15.85 4.21
CA ALA A 33 6.00 15.75 3.24
C ALA A 33 6.29 17.09 2.53
N CYS A 34 5.27 17.88 2.22
CA CYS A 34 5.46 19.20 1.62
C CYS A 34 5.98 20.22 2.65
N ARG A 35 5.52 20.14 3.90
CA ARG A 35 6.04 20.99 4.99
C ARG A 35 7.49 20.64 5.36
N SER A 36 7.87 19.37 5.34
CA SER A 36 9.26 18.95 5.61
C SER A 36 10.23 19.42 4.52
N ALA A 37 9.75 19.65 3.30
CA ALA A 37 10.49 20.32 2.23
C ALA A 37 10.57 21.86 2.39
N ALA A 38 10.21 22.39 3.56
CA ALA A 38 10.15 23.83 3.88
C ALA A 38 9.18 24.65 3.00
N LEU A 39 8.22 23.99 2.34
CA LEU A 39 7.20 24.68 1.55
C LEU A 39 6.10 25.20 2.47
N LYS A 40 5.74 26.48 2.28
CA LYS A 40 4.71 27.14 3.08
C LYS A 40 3.31 26.88 2.52
N PRO A 41 2.34 26.49 3.36
CA PRO A 41 0.94 26.41 2.96
C PRO A 41 0.44 27.71 2.34
N GLY A 42 -0.36 27.61 1.27
CA GLY A 42 -0.88 28.77 0.53
C GLY A 42 0.05 29.34 -0.53
N THR A 43 1.27 28.81 -0.68
CA THR A 43 2.13 29.15 -1.82
C THR A 43 1.82 28.25 -3.03
N PRO A 44 2.02 28.73 -4.27
CA PRO A 44 1.86 27.90 -5.46
C PRO A 44 2.80 26.67 -5.43
N ALA A 45 4.01 26.83 -4.88
CA ALA A 45 4.95 25.72 -4.72
C ALA A 45 4.43 24.61 -3.78
N TYR A 46 3.66 24.98 -2.75
CA TYR A 46 3.03 24.01 -1.85
C TYR A 46 1.92 23.21 -2.53
N VAL A 47 1.06 23.90 -3.30
CA VAL A 47 0.00 23.25 -4.08
C VAL A 47 0.60 22.28 -5.10
N GLN A 48 1.69 22.70 -5.75
CA GLN A 48 2.38 21.86 -6.72
C GLN A 48 3.00 20.61 -6.07
N CYS A 49 3.62 20.76 -4.89
CA CYS A 49 4.12 19.61 -4.13
C CYS A 49 3.01 18.60 -3.78
N LEU A 50 1.84 19.07 -3.37
CA LEU A 50 0.70 18.20 -3.08
C LEU A 50 0.21 17.45 -4.33
N ASP A 51 0.16 18.13 -5.49
CA ASP A 51 -0.23 17.49 -6.76
C ASP A 51 0.81 16.46 -7.21
N ASP A 52 2.10 16.78 -7.10
CA ASP A 52 3.19 15.86 -7.44
C ASP A 52 3.17 14.61 -6.55
N LYS A 53 2.93 14.76 -5.25
CA LYS A 53 2.78 13.62 -4.32
C LYS A 53 1.59 12.75 -4.68
N ARG A 54 0.44 13.36 -5.00
CA ARG A 54 -0.74 12.64 -5.47
C ARG A 54 -0.45 11.86 -6.76
N ARG A 55 0.18 12.51 -7.74
CA ARG A 55 0.56 11.89 -9.02
C ARG A 55 1.54 10.73 -8.82
N MET A 56 2.56 10.93 -7.98
CA MET A 56 3.56 9.92 -7.69
C MET A 56 2.91 8.67 -7.09
N ARG A 57 1.99 8.83 -6.13
CA ARG A 57 1.25 7.72 -5.54
C ARG A 57 0.41 6.96 -6.57
N LEU A 58 -0.38 7.66 -7.38
CA LEU A 58 -1.16 7.04 -8.46
C LEU A 58 -0.26 6.27 -9.44
N SER A 59 0.90 6.82 -9.78
CA SER A 59 1.89 6.15 -10.63
C SER A 59 2.51 4.93 -9.97
N GLN A 60 2.75 4.97 -8.65
CA GLN A 60 3.31 3.88 -7.89
C GLN A 60 2.30 2.74 -7.73
N GLU A 61 1.02 3.06 -7.50
CA GLU A 61 -0.08 2.09 -7.48
C GLU A 61 -0.19 1.36 -8.84
N ALA A 62 -0.17 2.12 -9.95
CA ALA A 62 -0.18 1.54 -11.29
C ALA A 62 1.06 0.68 -11.57
N ALA A 63 2.25 1.14 -11.21
CA ALA A 63 3.49 0.38 -11.38
C ALA A 63 3.49 -0.91 -10.55
N THR A 64 3.00 -0.85 -9.30
CA THR A 64 2.88 -2.02 -8.42
C THR A 64 1.89 -3.03 -9.00
N GLN A 65 0.77 -2.55 -9.52
CA GLN A 65 -0.22 -3.40 -10.19
C GLN A 65 0.37 -4.10 -11.42
N GLN A 66 1.13 -3.38 -12.23
CA GLN A 66 1.80 -3.95 -13.40
C GLN A 66 2.85 -5.00 -13.01
N GLN A 67 3.63 -4.75 -11.96
CA GLN A 67 4.60 -5.71 -11.43
C GLN A 67 3.92 -6.99 -10.92
N MET A 68 2.80 -6.87 -10.21
CA MET A 68 2.04 -8.05 -9.75
C MET A 68 1.57 -8.92 -10.91
N TRP A 69 1.07 -8.31 -11.98
CA TRP A 69 0.62 -9.06 -13.15
C TRP A 69 1.77 -9.79 -13.86
N ALA A 70 2.92 -9.13 -14.02
CA ALA A 70 4.11 -9.76 -14.58
C ALA A 70 4.63 -10.91 -13.71
N MET A 71 4.57 -10.76 -12.39
CA MET A 71 4.97 -11.81 -11.44
C MET A 71 4.02 -13.01 -11.47
N GLU A 72 2.71 -12.77 -11.60
CA GLU A 72 1.73 -13.86 -11.70
C GLU A 72 1.95 -14.69 -12.98
N GLN A 73 2.26 -14.05 -14.10
CA GLN A 73 2.59 -14.77 -15.34
C GLN A 73 3.82 -15.66 -15.19
N SER A 74 4.89 -15.14 -14.56
CA SER A 74 6.09 -15.93 -14.29
C SER A 74 5.78 -17.13 -13.39
N ASN A 75 5.00 -16.91 -12.33
CA ASN A 75 4.60 -17.98 -11.42
C ASN A 75 3.74 -19.06 -12.12
N ARG A 76 2.82 -18.64 -13.01
CA ARG A 76 2.05 -19.55 -13.87
C ARG A 76 2.94 -20.39 -14.77
N GLN A 77 3.95 -19.77 -15.41
CA GLN A 77 4.89 -20.48 -16.28
C GLN A 77 5.70 -21.52 -15.50
N MET A 78 6.20 -21.17 -14.31
CA MET A 78 6.95 -22.11 -13.46
C MET A 78 6.10 -23.32 -13.04
N MET A 79 4.82 -23.10 -12.68
CA MET A 79 3.92 -24.21 -12.35
C MET A 79 3.66 -25.13 -13.56
N GLN A 80 3.56 -24.60 -14.77
CA GLN A 80 3.41 -25.40 -15.98
C GLN A 80 4.67 -26.23 -16.29
N MET A 81 5.87 -25.64 -16.14
CA MET A 81 7.13 -26.37 -16.27
C MET A 81 7.26 -27.49 -15.25
N ASN A 82 6.94 -27.22 -13.98
CA ASN A 82 7.03 -28.22 -12.92
C ASN A 82 6.04 -29.37 -13.15
N THR A 83 4.82 -29.06 -13.55
CA THR A 83 3.82 -30.07 -13.92
C THR A 83 4.28 -30.93 -15.10
N GLN A 84 4.88 -30.32 -16.13
CA GLN A 84 5.45 -31.08 -17.25
C GLN A 84 6.63 -31.98 -16.83
N MET A 85 7.49 -31.52 -15.93
CA MET A 85 8.59 -32.33 -15.41
C MET A 85 8.08 -33.52 -14.58
N MET A 86 7.05 -33.33 -13.76
CA MET A 86 6.44 -34.41 -12.98
C MET A 86 5.71 -35.46 -13.83
N MET A 87 5.11 -35.06 -14.95
CA MET A 87 4.44 -36.01 -15.87
C MET A 87 5.40 -36.74 -16.83
N ARG A 88 6.70 -36.41 -16.80
CA ARG A 88 7.74 -37.05 -17.63
C ARG A 88 8.48 -38.20 -16.92
N HIS A 89 8.11 -38.51 -15.68
CA HIS A 89 8.57 -39.68 -14.92
C HIS A 89 7.46 -40.72 -14.80
#